data_AF-A0AAN8J5I2-F1
#
_entry.id   AF-A0AAN8J5I2-F1
#
_cell.length_a   1.000
_cell.length_b   1.000
_cell.length_c   1.000
_cell.angle_alpha   90.00
_cell.angle_beta   90.00
_cell.angle_gamma   90.00
#
_symmetry.space_group_name_H-M   'P 1'
#
loop_
_entity.id
_entity.type
_entity.pdbx_description
1 polymer ?
#
loop_
_entity_poly.entity_id
_entity_poly.type
_entity_poly.pdbx_seq_one_letter_code
_entity_poly.pdbx_strand_id
1 'polypeptide(L)'
;MKVEIIGIFCLLTILVVGFVKGQSCDRRSDGCSDPTNGPFKQRFKPSCDKHDVCYSCGQRYGVDKARCDQTFYNNMKQYCSSVSSSERQECNEQAYKYYIGVKLFGGIYYEEPAESWCNQAWVRPCI
;
A
#
# COMPACT_ATOMS: atom_id res chain seq x y z
N MET A 1 17.39 -48.40 18.44
CA MET A 1 17.54 -46.95 18.68
C MET A 1 17.36 -46.20 17.34
N LYS A 2 16.12 -45.98 16.90
CA LYS A 2 15.77 -45.19 15.70
C LYS A 2 14.43 -44.44 15.92
N VAL A 3 14.24 -44.00 17.14
CA VAL A 3 13.25 -43.00 17.55
C VAL A 3 14.12 -41.83 18.03
N GLU A 4 13.72 -40.57 17.83
CA GLU A 4 14.38 -39.30 18.26
C GLU A 4 14.91 -38.36 17.16
N ILE A 5 14.97 -38.71 15.86
CA ILE A 5 15.45 -37.74 14.82
C ILE A 5 14.30 -37.03 14.08
N ILE A 6 13.14 -37.68 13.94
CA ILE A 6 11.99 -37.16 13.17
C ILE A 6 11.28 -36.01 13.93
N GLY A 7 11.28 -36.04 15.27
CA GLY A 7 10.58 -35.04 16.09
C GLY A 7 11.25 -33.65 16.11
N ILE A 8 12.59 -33.60 16.06
CA ILE A 8 13.36 -32.34 16.15
C ILE A 8 13.22 -31.53 14.85
N PHE A 9 13.21 -32.20 13.69
CA PHE A 9 13.05 -31.54 12.40
C PHE A 9 11.66 -30.90 12.24
N CYS A 10 10.62 -31.52 12.81
CA CYS A 10 9.25 -31.03 12.74
C CYS A 10 9.00 -29.84 13.69
N LEU A 11 9.71 -29.77 14.82
CA LEU A 11 9.67 -28.63 15.74
C LEU A 11 10.43 -27.40 15.20
N LEU A 12 11.54 -27.64 14.49
CA LEU A 12 12.32 -26.57 13.86
C LEU A 12 11.56 -25.91 12.70
N THR A 13 10.78 -26.67 11.91
CA THR A 13 9.98 -26.08 10.81
C THR A 13 8.85 -25.18 11.31
N ILE A 14 8.21 -25.51 12.44
CA ILE A 14 7.11 -24.72 13.02
C ILE A 14 7.58 -23.34 13.53
N LEU A 15 8.83 -23.21 13.98
CA LEU A 15 9.40 -21.93 14.43
C LEU A 15 9.77 -20.97 13.28
N VAL A 16 9.91 -21.46 12.04
CA VAL A 16 10.27 -20.61 10.88
C VAL A 16 9.04 -20.10 10.12
N VAL A 17 7.85 -20.66 10.36
CA VAL A 17 6.59 -20.14 9.79
C VAL A 17 6.07 -18.99 10.64
N GLY A 18 6.91 -17.96 10.82
CA GLY A 18 6.47 -16.70 11.40
C GLY A 18 5.32 -16.15 10.55
N PHE A 19 4.17 -15.93 11.19
CA PHE A 19 2.97 -15.39 10.55
C PHE A 19 3.31 -14.12 9.76
N VAL A 20 3.29 -14.19 8.44
CA VAL A 20 3.27 -13.01 7.57
C VAL A 20 1.91 -12.36 7.75
N LYS A 21 1.73 -11.57 8.82
CA LYS A 21 0.55 -10.72 8.93
C LYS A 21 0.60 -9.73 7.78
N GLY A 22 -0.30 -9.90 6.81
CA GLY A 22 -0.47 -8.95 5.72
C GLY A 22 -0.68 -7.55 6.29
N GLN A 23 0.07 -6.59 5.76
CA GLN A 23 -0.07 -5.20 6.15
C GLN A 23 -1.46 -4.68 5.71
N SER A 24 -2.28 -4.25 6.66
CA SER A 24 -3.62 -3.67 6.42
C SER A 24 -3.55 -2.15 6.60
N CYS A 25 -3.88 -1.43 5.52
CA CYS A 25 -3.93 0.04 5.47
C CYS A 25 -5.35 0.55 5.14
N ASP A 26 -6.35 -0.35 5.15
CA ASP A 26 -7.73 -0.12 4.72
C ASP A 26 -8.64 0.45 5.84
N ARG A 27 -8.19 0.47 7.10
CA ARG A 27 -9.03 0.78 8.27
C ARG A 27 -9.61 2.20 8.29
N ARG A 28 -8.91 3.14 7.66
CA ARG A 28 -9.22 4.59 7.64
C ARG A 28 -9.06 5.17 6.23
N SER A 29 -9.24 4.31 5.24
CA SER A 29 -9.12 4.64 3.82
C SER A 29 -10.50 4.64 3.18
N ASP A 30 -10.75 5.59 2.28
CA ASP A 30 -11.91 5.60 1.38
C ASP A 30 -11.61 4.90 0.05
N GLY A 31 -10.33 4.61 -0.21
CA GLY A 31 -9.85 3.77 -1.30
C GLY A 31 -9.60 4.59 -2.55
N CYS A 32 -9.92 4.05 -3.72
CA CYS A 32 -9.62 4.73 -4.97
C CYS A 32 -10.74 5.70 -5.37
N SER A 33 -10.53 6.99 -5.11
CA SER A 33 -11.43 8.11 -5.46
C SER A 33 -11.38 8.56 -6.93
N ASP A 34 -10.88 7.70 -7.82
CA ASP A 34 -10.84 7.93 -9.26
C ASP A 34 -12.23 7.72 -9.91
N PRO A 35 -12.77 8.72 -10.63
CA PRO A 35 -14.07 8.62 -11.30
C PRO A 35 -14.02 7.78 -12.59
N THR A 36 -12.84 7.50 -13.16
CA THR A 36 -12.72 6.93 -14.50
C THR A 36 -13.01 5.43 -14.58
N ASN A 37 -13.27 4.75 -13.45
CA ASN A 37 -13.64 3.33 -13.36
C ASN A 37 -12.80 2.42 -14.30
N GLY A 38 -11.49 2.68 -14.36
CA GLY A 38 -10.57 1.88 -15.17
C GLY A 38 -10.44 0.43 -14.68
N PRO A 39 -10.05 -0.52 -15.55
CA PRO A 39 -9.94 -1.96 -15.22
C PRO A 39 -8.97 -2.27 -14.08
N PHE A 40 -8.02 -1.38 -13.78
CA PHE A 40 -7.07 -1.58 -12.68
C PHE A 40 -7.51 -0.97 -11.35
N LYS A 41 -8.65 -0.27 -11.28
CA LYS A 41 -9.13 0.41 -10.05
C LYS A 41 -9.12 -0.51 -8.82
N GLN A 42 -9.73 -1.69 -8.93
CA GLN A 42 -9.76 -2.65 -7.81
C GLN A 42 -8.39 -3.22 -7.47
N ARG A 43 -7.50 -3.29 -8.45
CA ARG A 43 -6.13 -3.79 -8.28
C ARG A 43 -5.21 -2.74 -7.65
N PHE A 44 -5.48 -1.46 -7.88
CA PHE A 44 -4.78 -0.35 -7.24
C PHE A 44 -5.29 -0.02 -5.85
N LYS A 45 -6.42 -0.59 -5.41
CA LYS A 45 -6.96 -0.35 -4.05
C LYS A 45 -5.91 -0.44 -2.95
N PRO A 46 -5.02 -1.46 -2.86
CA PRO A 46 -4.00 -1.49 -1.82
C PRO A 46 -3.00 -0.32 -1.87
N SER A 47 -2.77 0.27 -3.06
CA SER A 47 -1.94 1.46 -3.22
C SER A 47 -2.70 2.72 -2.80
N CYS A 48 -3.99 2.82 -3.14
CA CYS A 48 -4.87 3.90 -2.69
C CYS A 48 -4.97 3.90 -1.15
N ASP A 49 -5.21 2.73 -0.54
CA ASP A 49 -5.33 2.60 0.92
C ASP A 49 -4.07 3.08 1.67
N LYS A 50 -2.88 2.84 1.12
CA LYS A 50 -1.62 3.38 1.66
C LYS A 50 -1.50 4.90 1.47
N HIS A 51 -1.93 5.40 0.30
CA HIS A 51 -1.89 6.82 -0.02
C HIS A 51 -2.81 7.63 0.91
N ASP A 52 -4.02 7.13 1.19
CA ASP A 52 -4.96 7.78 2.11
C ASP A 52 -4.37 7.89 3.52
N VAL A 53 -3.75 6.82 4.01
CA VAL A 53 -3.07 6.84 5.31
C VAL A 53 -1.90 7.82 5.31
N CYS A 54 -1.12 7.88 4.22
CA CYS A 54 -0.05 8.86 4.07
C CYS A 54 -0.59 10.30 4.03
N TYR A 55 -1.76 10.53 3.43
CA TYR A 55 -2.39 11.85 3.43
C TYR A 55 -2.87 12.27 4.81
N SER A 56 -3.55 11.38 5.54
CA SER A 56 -4.04 11.70 6.88
C SER A 56 -2.93 11.81 7.93
N CYS A 57 -1.79 11.15 7.74
CA CYS A 57 -0.77 11.01 8.78
C CYS A 57 0.64 11.44 8.38
N GLY A 58 0.93 11.66 7.11
CA GLY A 58 2.28 11.93 6.58
C GLY A 58 2.96 13.12 7.25
N GLN A 59 2.21 14.21 7.44
CA GLN A 59 2.69 15.41 8.15
C GLN A 59 3.26 15.08 9.54
N ARG A 60 2.60 14.19 10.30
CA ARG A 60 3.05 13.76 11.63
C ARG A 60 4.39 13.02 11.60
N TYR A 61 4.67 12.33 10.50
CA TYR A 61 5.88 11.54 10.32
C TYR A 61 6.94 12.28 9.47
N GLY A 62 6.74 13.57 9.16
CA GLY A 62 7.64 14.36 8.34
C GLY A 62 7.69 13.93 6.86
N VAL A 63 6.63 13.28 6.38
CA VAL A 63 6.49 12.83 4.99
C VAL A 63 5.64 13.84 4.25
N ASP A 64 6.23 14.54 3.29
CA ASP A 64 5.52 15.53 2.48
C ASP A 64 4.58 14.89 1.45
N LYS A 65 3.66 15.72 0.91
CA LYS A 65 2.71 15.31 -0.12
C LYS A 65 3.38 14.67 -1.33
N ALA A 66 4.47 15.27 -1.81
CA ALA A 66 5.17 14.80 -2.99
C ALA A 66 5.72 13.37 -2.79
N ARG A 67 6.17 13.06 -1.58
CA ARG A 67 6.62 11.75 -1.18
C ARG A 67 5.48 10.74 -1.07
N CYS A 68 4.32 11.14 -0.53
CA CYS A 68 3.11 10.30 -0.55
C CYS A 68 2.70 9.96 -2.00
N ASP A 69 2.58 10.97 -2.86
CA ASP A 69 2.17 10.81 -4.26
C ASP A 69 3.16 9.93 -5.06
N GLN A 70 4.46 10.13 -4.84
CA GLN A 70 5.49 9.34 -5.51
C GLN A 70 5.46 7.88 -5.04
N THR A 71 5.27 7.65 -3.74
CA THR A 71 5.17 6.29 -3.17
C THR A 71 3.93 5.58 -3.69
N PHE A 72 2.81 6.30 -3.79
CA PHE A 72 1.59 5.80 -4.40
C PHE A 72 1.80 5.36 -5.86
N TYR A 73 2.43 6.21 -6.68
CA TYR A 73 2.76 5.88 -8.06
C TYR A 73 3.68 4.66 -8.15
N ASN A 74 4.71 4.58 -7.31
CA ASN A 74 5.65 3.46 -7.27
C ASN A 74 4.97 2.15 -6.90
N ASN A 75 4.03 2.16 -5.94
CA ASN A 75 3.27 0.97 -5.55
C ASN A 75 2.39 0.46 -6.70
N MET A 76 1.70 1.35 -7.41
CA MET A 76 0.93 0.97 -8.61
C MET A 76 1.84 0.42 -9.71
N LYS A 77 2.98 1.06 -9.96
CA LYS A 77 4.00 0.61 -10.91
C LYS A 77 4.54 -0.78 -10.57
N GLN A 78 4.76 -1.05 -9.28
CA GLN A 78 5.18 -2.36 -8.81
C GLN A 78 4.13 -3.42 -9.12
N TYR A 79 2.85 -3.14 -8.87
CA TYR A 79 1.77 -4.03 -9.30
C TYR A 79 1.79 -4.25 -10.82
N CYS A 80 1.94 -3.18 -11.62
CA CYS A 80 2.03 -3.27 -13.08
C CYS A 80 3.23 -4.10 -13.59
N SER A 81 4.28 -4.28 -12.79
CA SER A 81 5.39 -5.17 -13.14
C SER A 81 5.00 -6.66 -13.09
N SER A 82 4.00 -7.01 -12.26
CA SER A 82 3.53 -8.38 -12.07
C SER A 82 2.41 -8.81 -13.03
N VAL A 83 1.78 -7.88 -13.75
CA VAL A 83 0.74 -8.22 -14.75
C VAL A 83 1.36 -8.70 -16.06
N SER A 84 0.52 -9.29 -16.93
CA SER A 84 0.94 -9.78 -18.23
C SER A 84 1.56 -8.67 -19.09
N SER A 85 2.44 -9.05 -20.02
CA SER A 85 3.10 -8.10 -20.91
C SER A 85 2.10 -7.28 -21.74
N SER A 86 0.97 -7.88 -22.11
CA SER A 86 -0.12 -7.23 -22.87
C SER A 86 -0.88 -6.19 -22.05
N GLU A 87 -1.04 -6.39 -20.74
CA GLU A 87 -1.77 -5.46 -19.85
C GLU A 87 -0.87 -4.38 -19.26
N ARG A 88 0.46 -4.61 -19.25
CA ARG A 88 1.43 -3.75 -18.56
C ARG A 88 1.41 -2.31 -19.04
N GLN A 89 1.25 -2.07 -20.34
CA GLN A 89 1.19 -0.71 -20.88
C GLN A 89 -0.02 0.04 -20.32
N GLU A 90 -1.22 -0.53 -20.46
CA GLU A 90 -2.46 0.06 -19.97
C GLU A 90 -2.43 0.27 -18.44
N CYS A 91 -1.88 -0.69 -17.69
CA CYS A 91 -1.70 -0.58 -16.25
C CYS A 91 -0.81 0.63 -15.90
N ASN A 92 0.33 0.80 -16.57
CA ASN A 92 1.23 1.93 -16.33
C ASN A 92 0.59 3.27 -16.70
N GLU A 93 -0.16 3.32 -17.79
CA GLU A 93 -0.89 4.52 -18.20
C GLU A 93 -1.96 4.93 -17.17
N GLN A 94 -2.70 3.95 -16.63
CA GLN A 94 -3.65 4.22 -15.54
C GLN A 94 -2.94 4.64 -14.25
N ALA A 95 -1.85 3.97 -13.86
CA ALA A 95 -1.05 4.37 -12.70
C ALA A 95 -0.56 5.83 -12.81
N TYR A 96 -0.15 6.25 -14.01
CA TYR A 96 0.24 7.63 -14.28
C TYR A 96 -0.93 8.62 -14.17
N LYS A 97 -2.13 8.26 -14.66
CA LYS A 97 -3.34 9.10 -14.51
C LYS A 97 -3.69 9.33 -13.05
N TYR A 98 -3.64 8.27 -12.22
CA TYR A 98 -3.87 8.38 -10.77
C TYR A 98 -2.83 9.29 -10.11
N TYR A 99 -1.54 9.12 -10.44
CA TYR A 99 -0.46 9.98 -9.93
C TYR A 99 -0.67 11.46 -10.28
N ILE A 100 -1.00 11.76 -11.54
CA ILE A 100 -1.25 13.14 -11.97
C ILE A 100 -2.50 13.71 -11.29
N GLY A 101 -3.55 12.91 -11.11
CA GLY A 101 -4.74 13.33 -10.37
C GLY A 101 -4.42 13.81 -8.95
N VAL A 102 -3.73 12.99 -8.17
CA VAL A 102 -3.36 13.37 -6.79
C VAL A 102 -2.34 14.51 -6.77
N LYS A 103 -1.41 14.56 -7.73
CA LYS A 103 -0.42 15.62 -7.84
C LYS A 103 -1.07 16.99 -8.06
N LEU A 104 -2.08 17.06 -8.94
CA LEU A 104 -2.77 18.31 -9.30
C LEU A 104 -3.83 18.73 -8.28
N PHE A 105 -4.59 17.78 -7.73
CA PHE A 105 -5.79 18.10 -6.94
C PHE A 105 -5.73 17.69 -5.48
N GLY A 106 -4.74 16.88 -5.10
CA GLY A 106 -4.66 16.32 -3.74
C GLY A 106 -4.22 17.31 -2.65
N GLY A 107 -3.84 18.55 -2.98
CA GLY A 107 -3.33 19.50 -1.99
C GLY A 107 -4.30 19.74 -0.85
N ILE A 108 -5.56 19.97 -1.19
CA ILE A 108 -6.65 20.27 -0.24
C ILE A 108 -6.87 19.17 0.80
N TYR A 109 -6.54 17.91 0.48
CA TYR A 109 -6.73 16.78 1.40
C TYR A 109 -5.49 16.54 2.26
N TYR A 110 -4.29 16.76 1.70
CA TYR A 110 -3.04 16.56 2.43
C TYR A 110 -2.78 17.67 3.46
N GLU A 111 -3.28 18.87 3.21
CA GLU A 111 -3.06 20.04 4.08
C GLU A 111 -3.89 19.99 5.37
N GLU A 112 -4.89 19.10 5.45
CA GLU A 112 -5.68 18.89 6.66
C GLU A 112 -4.81 18.44 7.85
N PRO A 113 -5.14 18.85 9.09
CA PRO A 113 -4.39 18.44 10.27
C PRO A 113 -4.34 16.92 10.44
N ALA A 114 -3.17 16.42 10.85
CA ALA A 114 -2.98 14.99 11.07
C ALA A 114 -4.01 14.42 12.06
N GLU A 115 -4.63 13.32 11.65
CA GLU A 115 -5.71 12.67 12.39
C GLU A 115 -5.27 12.09 13.74
N SER A 116 -6.19 12.05 14.71
CA SER A 116 -5.92 11.55 16.06
C SER A 116 -5.43 10.09 16.10
N TRP A 117 -5.87 9.28 15.13
CA TRP A 117 -5.52 7.87 15.02
C TRP A 117 -4.13 7.61 14.43
N CYS A 118 -3.40 8.64 13.98
CA CYS A 118 -2.07 8.48 13.38
C CYS A 118 -1.00 7.92 14.32
N ASN A 119 -1.26 7.86 15.63
CA ASN A 119 -0.38 7.25 16.63
C ASN A 119 -0.49 5.72 16.74
N GLN A 120 -1.45 5.10 16.06
CA GLN A 120 -1.66 3.68 16.19
C GLN A 120 -0.54 2.89 15.48
N ALA A 121 -0.13 1.76 16.07
CA ALA A 121 1.03 0.98 15.61
C ALA A 121 0.93 0.48 14.16
N TRP A 122 -0.28 0.35 13.61
CA TRP A 122 -0.50 -0.11 12.24
C TRP A 122 -0.25 0.97 11.17
N VAL A 123 -0.13 2.24 11.57
CA VAL A 123 0.00 3.39 10.66
C VAL A 123 1.38 3.48 10.05
N ARG A 124 2.44 3.40 10.88
CA ARG A 124 3.83 3.62 10.44
C ARG A 124 4.26 2.71 9.28
N PRO A 125 3.86 1.43 9.20
CA PRO A 125 4.17 0.62 8.02
C PRO A 125 3.55 1.16 6.72
N CYS A 126 2.41 1.87 6.78
CA CYS A 126 1.61 2.29 5.62
C CYS A 126 2.11 3.60 4.97
N ILE A 127 3.05 4.28 5.60
CA ILE A 127 3.65 5.56 5.19
C ILE A 127 5.07 5.29 4.68
#